data_AF-A0A3N5UTI0-F1
#
_entry.id   AF-A0A3N5UTI0-F1
#
_cell.length_a   1.000
_cell.length_b   1.000
_cell.length_c   1.000
_cell.angle_alpha   90.00
_cell.angle_beta   90.00
_cell.angle_gamma   90.00
#
_symmetry.space_group_name_H-M   'P 1'
#
loop_
_entity.id
_entity.type
_entity.pdbx_description
1 polymer ?
#
loop_
_entity_poly.entity_id
_entity_poly.type
_entity_poly.pdbx_seq_one_letter_code
_entity_poly.pdbx_strand_id
1 'polypeptide(L)'
;MTRNTALRALLAILIFVLGSLQAWDSDVPEAGLLIVLLVSLAIPLPPVALLVLIKQQYLVGALVLSFILLALARLISPIPLPGLFIILVPAAMGLIFAGIIKQEA
;
A
#
# COMPACT_ATOMS: atom_id res chain seq x y z
N MET A 1 7.46 23.71 -3.34
CA MET A 1 7.16 22.27 -3.47
C MET A 1 7.27 21.91 -4.96
N THR A 2 8.06 20.92 -5.35
CA THR A 2 8.16 20.55 -6.77
C THR A 2 6.90 19.78 -7.17
N ARG A 3 6.51 19.85 -8.45
CA ARG A 3 5.36 19.12 -9.01
C ARG A 3 5.40 17.63 -8.66
N ASN A 4 6.59 17.04 -8.63
CA ASN A 4 6.81 15.64 -8.31
C ASN A 4 6.53 15.33 -6.83
N THR A 5 6.91 16.21 -5.89
CA THR A 5 6.59 16.04 -4.47
C THR A 5 5.08 16.11 -4.23
N ALA A 6 4.37 17.03 -4.89
CA ALA A 6 2.93 17.15 -4.78
C ALA A 6 2.20 15.90 -5.33
N LEU A 7 2.68 15.35 -6.45
CA LEU A 7 2.17 14.10 -7.03
C LEU A 7 2.38 12.90 -6.11
N ARG A 8 3.59 12.76 -5.54
CA ARG A 8 3.88 11.69 -4.56
C ARG A 8 3.01 11.80 -3.31
N ALA A 9 2.78 13.02 -2.83
CA ALA A 9 1.86 13.30 -1.73
C ALA A 9 0.42 12.89 -2.06
N LEU A 10 -0.09 13.30 -3.23
CA LEU A 10 -1.42 12.92 -3.69
C LEU A 10 -1.57 11.39 -3.78
N LEU A 11 -0.60 10.71 -4.39
CA LEU A 11 -0.60 9.26 -4.53
C LEU A 11 -0.54 8.56 -3.17
N ALA A 12 0.32 9.02 -2.26
CA ALA A 12 0.41 8.48 -0.92
C ALA A 12 -0.93 8.61 -0.17
N ILE A 13 -1.57 9.77 -0.26
CA ILE A 13 -2.90 10.00 0.33
C ILE A 13 -3.93 9.06 -0.29
N LEU A 14 -3.96 8.93 -1.61
CA LEU A 14 -4.90 8.04 -2.31
C LEU A 14 -4.71 6.58 -1.90
N ILE A 15 -3.46 6.08 -1.87
CA ILE A 15 -3.15 4.71 -1.45
C ILE A 15 -3.62 4.48 -0.02
N PHE A 16 -3.32 5.41 0.88
CA PHE A 16 -3.70 5.29 2.29
C PHE A 16 -5.22 5.28 2.47
N VAL A 17 -5.92 6.27 1.90
CA VAL A 17 -7.37 6.42 2.03
C VAL A 17 -8.10 5.22 1.41
N LEU A 18 -7.75 4.83 0.17
CA LEU A 18 -8.37 3.68 -0.48
C LEU A 18 -8.08 2.38 0.26
N GLY A 19 -6.87 2.22 0.78
CA GLY A 19 -6.50 1.04 1.56
C GLY A 19 -7.25 0.94 2.88
N SER A 20 -7.40 2.06 3.59
CA SER A 20 -8.18 2.12 4.83
C SER A 20 -9.67 1.88 4.59
N LEU A 21 -10.25 2.50 3.54
CA LEU A 21 -11.64 2.26 3.17
C LEU A 21 -11.88 0.80 2.80
N GLN A 22 -10.97 0.20 2.03
CA GLN A 22 -11.10 -1.20 1.66
C GLN A 22 -10.98 -2.12 2.87
N ALA A 23 -10.04 -1.86 3.80
CA ALA A 23 -9.94 -2.65 5.02
C ALA A 23 -11.21 -2.55 5.88
N TRP A 24 -11.84 -1.38 5.92
CA TRP A 24 -13.12 -1.20 6.59
C TRP A 24 -14.25 -1.98 5.93
N ASP A 25 -14.38 -1.88 4.60
CA ASP A 25 -15.37 -2.60 3.79
C ASP A 25 -15.16 -4.13 3.79
N SER A 26 -13.98 -4.56 4.24
CA SER A 26 -13.55 -5.96 4.33
C SER A 26 -13.80 -6.60 5.70
N ASP A 27 -14.51 -5.92 6.60
CA ASP A 27 -14.74 -6.33 7.99
C ASP A 27 -13.44 -6.64 8.76
N VAL A 28 -12.31 -6.03 8.35
CA VAL A 28 -11.02 -6.18 9.07
C VAL A 28 -11.14 -5.85 10.55
N PRO A 29 -11.89 -4.80 10.98
CA PRO A 29 -12.10 -4.53 12.41
C PRO A 29 -12.69 -5.70 13.20
N GLU A 30 -13.46 -6.58 12.55
CA GLU A 30 -14.13 -7.73 13.16
C GLU A 30 -13.29 -9.02 13.06
N ALA A 31 -12.26 -9.04 12.20
CA ALA A 31 -11.41 -10.20 11.93
C ALA A 31 -10.47 -10.58 13.10
N GLY A 32 -10.41 -9.75 14.15
CA GLY A 32 -9.58 -9.97 15.34
C GLY A 32 -8.24 -9.21 15.31
N LEU A 33 -7.65 -9.06 16.50
CA LEU A 33 -6.54 -8.11 16.75
C LEU A 33 -5.33 -8.33 15.84
N LEU A 34 -4.92 -9.58 15.61
CA LEU A 34 -3.75 -9.89 14.79
C LEU A 34 -3.94 -9.45 13.33
N ILE A 35 -5.13 -9.66 12.77
CA ILE A 35 -5.45 -9.31 11.38
C ILE A 35 -5.54 -7.81 11.23
N VAL A 36 -6.21 -7.13 12.18
CA VAL A 36 -6.25 -5.67 12.25
C VAL A 36 -4.82 -5.11 12.26
N LEU A 37 -3.92 -5.69 13.06
CA LEU A 37 -2.53 -5.24 13.15
C LEU A 37 -1.76 -5.45 11.84
N LEU A 38 -1.87 -6.63 11.22
CA LEU A 38 -1.20 -6.92 9.95
C LEU A 38 -1.66 -5.98 8.83
N VAL A 39 -2.96 -5.76 8.71
CA VAL A 39 -3.55 -4.88 7.70
C VAL A 39 -3.20 -3.41 7.98
N SER A 40 -3.28 -2.98 9.24
CA SER A 40 -2.92 -1.62 9.66
C SER A 40 -1.45 -1.29 9.46
N LEU A 41 -0.56 -2.29 9.48
CA LEU A 41 0.85 -2.12 9.14
C LEU A 41 1.09 -2.13 7.62
N ALA A 42 0.32 -2.94 6.89
CA ALA A 42 0.47 -3.05 5.44
C ALA A 42 0.05 -1.77 4.71
N ILE A 43 -1.10 -1.20 5.03
CA ILE A 43 -1.66 -0.01 4.35
C ILE A 43 -0.69 1.19 4.32
N PRO A 44 -0.06 1.60 5.44
CA PRO A 44 0.81 2.78 5.46
C PRO A 44 2.21 2.53 4.87
N LEU A 45 2.65 1.28 4.66
CA LEU A 45 4.00 0.99 4.16
C LEU A 45 4.29 1.64 2.79
N PRO A 46 3.48 1.40 1.73
CA PRO A 46 3.69 2.03 0.44
C PRO A 46 3.63 3.57 0.47
N PRO A 47 2.64 4.24 1.08
CA PRO A 47 2.59 5.70 1.11
C PRO A 47 3.73 6.31 1.92
N VAL A 48 4.15 5.70 3.04
CA VAL A 48 5.33 6.16 3.79
C VAL A 48 6.59 6.05 2.93
N ALA A 49 6.76 4.94 2.21
CA ALA A 49 7.90 4.78 1.31
C ALA A 49 7.88 5.79 0.16
N LEU A 50 6.71 6.13 -0.37
CA LEU A 50 6.53 7.15 -1.41
C LEU A 50 6.93 8.56 -0.95
N LEU A 51 6.77 8.85 0.35
CA LEU A 51 7.03 10.16 0.94
C LEU A 51 8.44 10.30 1.52
N VAL A 52 8.94 9.26 2.17
CA VAL A 52 10.17 9.32 2.99
C VAL A 52 11.37 8.72 2.27
N LEU A 53 11.18 7.69 1.45
CA LEU A 53 12.29 6.94 0.89
C LEU A 53 12.68 7.48 -0.49
N ILE A 54 13.93 7.92 -0.58
CA ILE A 54 14.49 8.52 -1.80
C ILE A 54 14.88 7.43 -2.81
N LYS A 55 15.27 6.23 -2.34
CA LYS A 55 15.71 5.13 -3.21
C LYS A 55 14.58 4.17 -3.55
N GLN A 56 14.44 3.90 -4.84
CA GLN A 56 13.45 3.01 -5.44
C GLN A 56 13.38 1.62 -4.79
N GLN A 57 14.54 1.03 -4.46
CA GLN A 57 14.62 -0.30 -3.84
C GLN A 57 13.79 -0.41 -2.54
N TYR A 58 13.69 0.68 -1.78
CA TYR A 58 12.92 0.67 -0.54
C TYR A 58 11.42 0.80 -0.79
N LEU A 59 11.00 1.46 -1.87
CA LEU A 59 9.60 1.51 -2.28
C LEU A 59 9.13 0.14 -2.77
N VAL A 60 9.93 -0.55 -3.58
CA VAL A 60 9.66 -1.93 -3.99
C VAL A 60 9.63 -2.85 -2.77
N GLY A 61 10.61 -2.73 -1.86
CA GLY A 61 10.63 -3.48 -0.61
C GLY A 61 9.38 -3.23 0.26
N ALA A 62 8.93 -1.99 0.38
CA ALA A 62 7.71 -1.64 1.12
C ALA A 62 6.45 -2.22 0.49
N LEU A 63 6.36 -2.26 -0.85
CA LEU A 63 5.25 -2.91 -1.56
C LEU A 63 5.25 -4.42 -1.36
N VAL A 64 6.41 -5.06 -1.49
CA VAL A 64 6.56 -6.50 -1.26
C VAL A 64 6.20 -6.84 0.19
N LEU A 65 6.70 -6.07 1.15
CA LEU A 65 6.40 -6.28 2.57
C LEU A 65 4.90 -6.07 2.86
N SER A 66 4.30 -4.99 2.33
CA SER A 66 2.86 -4.76 2.41
C SER A 66 2.09 -5.95 1.85
N PHE A 67 2.48 -6.48 0.69
CA PHE A 67 1.84 -7.63 0.08
C PHE A 67 1.95 -8.88 0.96
N ILE A 68 3.13 -9.16 1.50
CA ILE A 68 3.37 -10.31 2.41
C ILE A 68 2.47 -10.20 3.64
N LEU A 69 2.39 -9.02 4.27
CA LEU A 69 1.53 -8.82 5.44
C LEU A 69 0.06 -9.06 5.12
N LEU A 70 -0.43 -8.60 3.97
CA LEU A 70 -1.81 -8.82 3.55
C LEU A 70 -2.07 -10.28 3.17
N ALA A 71 -1.10 -10.96 2.55
CA ALA A 71 -1.19 -12.38 2.22
C ALA A 71 -1.26 -13.22 3.50
N LEU A 72 -0.43 -12.89 4.50
CA LEU A 72 -0.47 -13.54 5.82
C LEU A 72 -1.81 -13.28 6.51
N ALA A 73 -2.29 -12.03 6.53
CA ALA A 73 -3.59 -11.67 7.08
C ALA A 73 -4.72 -12.47 6.43
N ARG A 74 -4.71 -12.62 5.11
CA ARG A 74 -5.68 -13.42 4.36
C ARG A 74 -5.59 -14.91 4.65
N LEU A 75 -4.38 -15.46 4.80
CA LEU A 75 -4.16 -16.89 5.05
C LEU A 75 -4.72 -17.33 6.41
N ILE A 76 -4.62 -16.46 7.41
CA ILE A 76 -5.08 -16.74 8.77
C ILE A 76 -6.50 -16.24 9.04
N SER A 77 -7.10 -15.48 8.12
CA SER A 77 -8.42 -14.89 8.31
C SER A 77 -9.53 -15.93 8.23
N PRO A 78 -10.42 -15.99 9.23
CA PRO A 78 -11.61 -16.83 9.18
C PRO A 78 -12.66 -16.27 8.20
N ILE A 79 -12.59 -14.98 7.89
CA ILE A 79 -13.48 -14.30 6.94
C ILE A 79 -12.74 -14.04 5.61
N PRO A 80 -13.45 -14.12 4.47
CA PRO A 80 -12.86 -13.82 3.18
C PRO A 80 -12.56 -12.32 3.10
N LEU A 81 -11.31 -11.92 3.35
CA LEU A 81 -10.89 -10.55 3.13
C LEU A 81 -10.94 -10.26 1.61
N PRO A 82 -11.76 -9.27 1.14
CA PRO A 82 -11.67 -8.74 -0.21
C PRO A 82 -10.23 -8.56 -0.62
N GLY A 83 -9.90 -9.01 -1.83
CA GLY A 83 -8.55 -8.89 -2.34
C GLY A 83 -8.17 -7.41 -2.34
N LEU A 84 -7.20 -7.04 -1.51
CA LEU A 84 -6.66 -5.67 -1.35
C LEU A 84 -5.90 -5.18 -2.61
N PHE A 85 -6.38 -5.59 -3.78
CA PHE A 85 -5.94 -5.21 -5.11
C PHE A 85 -6.11 -3.71 -5.35
N ILE A 86 -7.05 -3.04 -4.66
CA ILE A 86 -7.24 -1.60 -4.76
C ILE A 86 -6.11 -0.84 -4.06
N ILE A 87 -5.31 -1.46 -3.20
CA ILE A 87 -4.05 -0.86 -2.69
C ILE A 87 -2.92 -1.09 -3.70
N LEU A 88 -2.86 -2.28 -4.30
CA LEU A 88 -1.83 -2.63 -5.27
C LEU A 88 -1.88 -1.75 -6.52
N VAL A 89 -3.06 -1.40 -7.03
CA VAL A 89 -3.19 -0.60 -8.26
C VAL A 89 -2.67 0.83 -8.09
N PRO A 90 -3.13 1.67 -7.13
CA PRO A 90 -2.61 3.00 -6.92
C PRO A 90 -1.15 2.99 -6.46
N ALA A 91 -0.70 1.95 -5.76
CA ALA A 91 0.70 1.83 -5.35
C ALA A 91 1.63 1.45 -6.52
N ALA A 92 1.17 0.58 -7.44
CA ALA A 92 1.85 0.30 -8.70
C ALA A 92 1.82 1.51 -9.65
N MET A 93 0.71 2.24 -9.72
CA MET A 93 0.66 3.53 -10.42
C MET A 93 1.66 4.52 -9.79
N GLY A 94 1.78 4.52 -8.46
CA GLY A 94 2.77 5.31 -7.74
C GLY A 94 4.20 4.99 -8.15
N LEU A 95 4.53 3.71 -8.38
CA LEU A 95 5.82 3.34 -8.98
C LEU A 95 5.99 3.99 -10.36
N ILE A 96 5.03 3.77 -11.26
CA ILE A 96 5.09 4.26 -12.65
C ILE A 96 5.27 5.79 -12.69
N PHE A 97 4.44 6.53 -11.97
CA PHE A 97 4.46 8.00 -11.94
C PHE A 97 5.65 8.60 -11.20
N ALA A 98 6.25 7.87 -10.24
CA ALA A 98 7.48 8.31 -9.59
C ALA A 98 8.72 8.25 -10.52
N GLY A 99 8.57 7.78 -11.77
CA GLY A 99 9.63 7.70 -12.78
C GLY A 99 10.35 6.35 -12.82
N ILE A 100 9.70 5.27 -12.36
CA ILE A 100 10.32 3.94 -12.23
C ILE A 100 10.16 3.09 -13.50
N ILE A 101 9.31 3.47 -14.46
CA ILE A 101 9.21 2.82 -15.77
C ILE A 101 9.40 3.88 -16.87
N LYS A 102 10.61 3.91 -17.44
CA LYS A 102 11.26 4.89 -18.36
C LYS A 102 11.98 6.03 -17.63
N GLN A 103 13.30 6.18 -17.75
CA GLN A 103 14.11 6.12 -18.97
C GLN A 103 15.49 5.44 -18.77
N GLU A 104 15.66 4.21 -19.25
CA GLU A 104 16.91 3.70 -19.86
C GLU A 104 16.53 2.52 -20.77
N ALA A 105 15.91 2.84 -21.91
CA ALA A 105 15.79 1.98 -23.09
C ALA A 105 15.61 2.89 -24.31
#